data_AF-A0A815AN64-F1
#
_entry.id   AF-A0A815AN64-F1
#
_cell.length_a   1.000
_cell.length_b   1.000
_cell.length_c   1.000
_cell.angle_alpha   90.00
_cell.angle_beta   90.00
_cell.angle_gamma   90.00
#
_symmetry.space_group_name_H-M   'P 1'
#
loop_
_entity.id
_entity.type
_entity.pdbx_description
1 polymer ?
#
loop_
_entity_poly.entity_id
_entity_poly.type
_entity_poly.pdbx_seq_one_letter_code
_entity_poly.pdbx_strand_id
1 'polypeptide(L)'
;MSKWCCYLKWTFMTHLFKYVQIRFSTTSNGLFIFICLCSLILIGDTGQPRQLRVLSTDKDLIKIGWEKPDKIENENIYGYLIKYRPVNIKYRNQTYAVVKTSKFKDSGEFILQQLRPFTKYEILVQACLNESCTSSAGPYAKIEATTDETGMR
;
A
#
# COMPACT_ATOMS: atom_id res chain seq x y z
N MET A 1 16.29 -49.34 9.63
CA MET A 1 14.95 -49.95 9.85
C MET A 1 14.16 -49.04 10.76
N SER A 2 12.89 -48.80 10.41
CA SER A 2 11.76 -48.28 11.24
C SER A 2 11.98 -46.95 12.00
N LYS A 3 11.44 -45.84 11.49
CA LYS A 3 10.05 -45.34 11.68
C LYS A 3 9.77 -44.89 13.13
N TRP A 4 9.74 -43.57 13.34
CA TRP A 4 8.73 -42.93 14.18
C TRP A 4 8.15 -41.74 13.41
N CYS A 5 6.86 -41.86 13.12
CA CYS A 5 6.07 -40.98 12.28
C CYS A 5 5.34 -39.99 13.22
N CYS A 6 5.66 -38.69 13.14
CA CYS A 6 4.87 -37.67 13.82
C CYS A 6 3.54 -37.47 13.06
N TYR A 7 2.55 -38.29 13.41
CA TYR A 7 1.14 -37.99 13.13
C TYR A 7 0.67 -36.95 14.14
N LEU A 8 0.84 -35.66 13.82
CA LEU A 8 0.07 -34.60 14.48
C LEU A 8 -1.11 -34.22 13.58
N LYS A 9 -2.20 -34.96 13.81
CA LYS A 9 -3.62 -34.69 13.53
C LYS A 9 -3.90 -33.46 12.63
N TRP A 10 -4.07 -33.73 11.34
CA TRP A 10 -4.85 -32.93 10.42
C TRP A 10 -6.32 -32.96 10.83
N THR A 11 -6.88 -31.87 11.36
CA THR A 11 -8.27 -31.44 11.11
C THR A 11 -8.50 -30.09 11.80
N PHE A 12 -9.14 -29.17 11.07
CA PHE A 12 -9.56 -27.82 11.48
C PHE A 12 -8.48 -26.73 11.56
N MET A 13 -8.07 -26.19 10.40
CA MET A 13 -7.98 -24.74 10.19
C MET A 13 -7.75 -24.43 8.70
N THR A 14 -8.58 -25.05 7.86
CA THR A 14 -8.84 -24.50 6.52
C THR A 14 -9.58 -23.19 6.73
N HIS A 15 -8.92 -22.02 6.59
CA HIS A 15 -9.51 -20.84 5.91
C HIS A 15 -8.69 -19.53 5.90
N LEU A 16 -7.45 -19.43 6.41
CA LEU A 16 -6.77 -18.10 6.39
C LEU A 16 -5.31 -18.00 5.90
N PHE A 17 -4.67 -19.06 5.42
CA PHE A 17 -3.30 -18.93 4.89
C PHE A 17 -3.27 -19.14 3.38
N LYS A 18 -3.58 -18.09 2.62
CA LYS A 18 -3.25 -18.03 1.20
C LYS A 18 -1.94 -17.25 1.01
N TYR A 19 -0.93 -17.95 0.49
CA TYR A 19 0.38 -17.50 0.00
C TYR A 19 1.46 -17.19 1.05
N VAL A 20 2.14 -18.24 1.52
CA VAL A 20 3.55 -18.14 1.96
C VAL A 20 4.39 -18.96 0.99
N GLN A 21 5.23 -18.30 0.18
CA GLN A 21 6.30 -18.97 -0.56
C GLN A 21 7.56 -18.94 0.32
N ILE A 22 7.85 -20.07 0.96
CA ILE A 22 9.06 -20.25 1.78
C ILE A 22 10.20 -20.64 0.83
N ARG A 23 11.21 -19.79 0.64
CA ARG A 23 12.47 -20.20 0.01
C ARG A 23 13.46 -20.65 1.08
N PHE A 24 13.92 -21.89 0.96
CA PHE A 24 14.99 -22.44 1.80
C PHE A 24 16.34 -22.20 1.10
N SER A 25 17.31 -21.63 1.81
CA SER A 25 18.72 -21.68 1.40
C SER A 25 19.51 -22.41 2.47
N THR A 26 20.12 -23.53 2.09
CA THR A 26 20.93 -24.35 3.00
C THR A 26 22.39 -23.94 2.89
N THR A 27 23.02 -23.53 3.99
CA THR A 27 24.47 -23.56 4.14
C THR A 27 24.78 -24.37 5.38
N SER A 28 25.29 -25.59 5.18
CA SER A 28 25.68 -26.45 6.29
C SER A 28 26.95 -25.88 6.91
N ASN A 29 26.88 -25.44 8.16
CA ASN A 29 27.99 -25.48 9.11
C ASN A 29 27.42 -25.39 10.52
N GLY A 30 27.46 -26.51 11.25
CA GLY A 30 27.54 -26.52 12.71
C GLY A 30 26.39 -25.92 13.53
N LEU A 31 25.45 -26.78 13.91
CA LEU A 31 24.73 -26.80 15.19
C LEU A 31 23.78 -25.67 15.63
N PHE A 32 23.57 -24.60 14.88
CA PHE A 32 22.48 -23.65 15.19
C PHE A 32 21.69 -23.28 13.94
N ILE A 33 20.43 -23.73 13.89
CA ILE A 33 19.46 -23.25 12.90
C ILE A 33 19.04 -21.85 13.37
N PHE A 34 19.74 -20.82 12.90
CA PHE A 34 19.25 -19.46 13.03
C PHE A 34 18.10 -19.29 12.04
N ILE A 35 16.86 -19.44 12.52
CA ILE A 35 15.70 -18.94 11.80
C ILE A 35 15.85 -17.42 11.82
N CYS A 36 16.24 -16.84 10.70
CA CYS A 36 16.16 -15.40 10.53
C CYS A 36 14.66 -15.06 10.41
N LEU A 37 14.03 -14.80 11.55
CA LEU A 37 12.70 -14.18 11.64
C LEU A 37 12.83 -12.70 11.24
N CYS A 38 13.36 -12.43 10.05
CA CYS A 38 13.31 -11.08 9.50
C CYS A 38 11.86 -10.83 9.09
N SER A 39 11.12 -10.27 10.04
CA SER A 39 9.95 -9.43 9.80
C SER A 39 8.79 -10.10 9.07
N LEU A 40 8.17 -11.10 9.70
CA LEU A 40 6.76 -11.41 9.44
C LEU A 40 5.91 -10.28 10.02
N ILE A 41 5.88 -9.13 9.34
CA ILE A 41 4.79 -8.17 9.54
C ILE A 41 3.57 -8.89 8.99
N LEU A 42 2.69 -9.36 9.87
CA LEU A 42 1.33 -9.68 9.51
C LEU A 42 0.71 -8.37 9.02
N ILE A 43 0.82 -8.11 7.71
CA ILE A 43 0.17 -6.97 7.09
C ILE A 43 -1.31 -7.36 7.10
N GLY A 44 -2.04 -6.91 8.12
CA GLY A 44 -3.49 -6.93 8.08
C GLY A 44 -3.92 -6.30 6.76
N ASP A 45 -4.76 -6.98 5.99
CA ASP A 45 -5.29 -6.45 4.75
C ASP A 45 -6.10 -5.19 5.09
N THR A 46 -5.46 -4.03 4.90
CA THR A 46 -6.04 -2.73 5.27
C THR A 46 -7.25 -2.39 4.42
N GLY A 47 -7.54 -3.14 3.35
CA GLY A 47 -8.55 -2.75 2.38
C GLY A 47 -8.15 -1.48 1.63
N GLN A 48 -8.69 -1.31 0.42
CA GLN A 48 -8.47 -0.09 -0.33
C GLN A 48 -9.30 1.07 0.27
N PRO A 49 -8.77 2.30 0.30
CA PRO A 49 -9.57 3.48 0.62
C PRO A 49 -10.81 3.58 -0.27
N ARG A 50 -11.91 4.08 0.28
CA ARG A 50 -13.17 4.20 -0.45
C ARG A 50 -13.33 5.58 -1.05
N GLN A 51 -14.19 5.66 -2.06
CA GLN A 51 -14.60 6.90 -2.70
C GLN A 51 -13.44 7.85 -3.07
N LEU A 52 -12.31 7.30 -3.51
CA LEU A 52 -11.19 8.11 -3.98
C LEU A 52 -11.65 8.96 -5.17
N ARG A 53 -11.56 10.28 -5.02
CA ARG A 53 -12.08 11.26 -6.00
C ARG A 53 -11.18 12.48 -6.09
N VAL A 54 -11.23 13.14 -7.23
CA VAL A 54 -10.64 14.47 -7.44
C VAL A 54 -11.64 15.50 -6.95
N LEU A 55 -11.20 16.40 -6.08
CA LEU A 55 -12.02 17.49 -5.54
C LEU A 55 -11.83 18.77 -6.35
N SER A 56 -10.60 19.08 -6.75
CA SER A 56 -10.27 20.20 -7.63
C SER A 56 -8.92 19.98 -8.31
N THR A 57 -8.72 20.64 -9.43
CA THR A 57 -7.46 20.72 -10.16
C THR A 57 -7.11 22.18 -10.39
N ASP A 58 -5.82 22.44 -10.52
CA ASP A 58 -5.28 23.69 -11.05
C ASP A 58 -4.08 23.33 -11.94
N LYS A 59 -3.34 24.34 -12.40
CA LYS A 59 -2.11 24.21 -13.18
C LYS A 59 -1.01 23.41 -12.49
N ASP A 60 -0.88 23.52 -11.18
CA ASP A 60 0.24 22.98 -10.40
C ASP A 60 -0.18 22.23 -9.15
N LEU A 61 -1.49 22.04 -8.96
CA LEU A 61 -2.04 21.29 -7.85
C LEU A 61 -3.22 20.41 -8.25
N ILE A 62 -3.38 19.32 -7.50
CA ILE A 62 -4.54 18.43 -7.57
C ILE A 62 -4.97 18.14 -6.14
N LYS A 63 -6.21 18.49 -5.82
CA LYS A 63 -6.84 18.16 -4.53
C LYS A 63 -7.60 16.85 -4.67
N ILE A 64 -7.29 15.87 -3.84
CA ILE A 64 -7.95 14.56 -3.79
C ILE A 64 -8.64 14.35 -2.44
N GLY A 65 -9.68 13.54 -2.43
CA GLY A 65 -10.40 13.12 -1.23
C GLY A 65 -10.67 11.62 -1.24
N TRP A 66 -10.69 11.00 -0.06
CA TRP A 66 -11.01 9.58 0.13
C TRP A 66 -11.62 9.30 1.51
N GLU A 67 -12.19 8.12 1.65
CA GLU A 67 -12.82 7.62 2.87
C GLU A 67 -12.15 6.36 3.41
N LYS A 68 -12.40 6.08 4.70
CA LYS A 68 -11.91 4.91 5.41
C LYS A 68 -12.33 3.61 4.68
N PRO A 69 -11.43 2.61 4.57
CA PRO A 69 -11.78 1.25 4.18
C PRO A 69 -12.80 0.60 5.14
N ASP A 70 -13.77 -0.15 4.58
CA ASP A 70 -14.78 -0.89 5.36
C ASP A 70 -14.20 -2.08 6.13
N LYS A 71 -13.10 -2.67 5.65
CA LYS A 71 -12.47 -3.82 6.31
C LYS A 71 -11.85 -3.49 7.68
N ILE A 72 -11.67 -2.20 7.97
CA ILE A 72 -10.99 -1.71 9.18
C ILE A 72 -12.01 -1.03 10.11
N GLU A 73 -13.16 -1.64 10.34
CA GLU A 73 -14.18 -1.06 11.24
C GLU A 73 -13.67 -0.93 12.69
N ASN A 74 -12.79 -1.85 13.15
CA ASN A 74 -12.32 -1.89 14.54
C ASN A 74 -10.83 -1.58 14.73
N GLU A 75 -10.10 -1.32 13.65
CA GLU A 75 -8.68 -1.00 13.70
C GLU A 75 -8.45 0.51 13.46
N ASN A 76 -7.48 1.08 14.19
CA ASN A 76 -7.16 2.49 14.08
C ASN A 76 -6.18 2.67 12.92
N ILE A 77 -6.62 3.34 11.85
CA ILE A 77 -5.73 3.71 10.76
C ILE A 77 -4.72 4.71 11.30
N TYR A 78 -3.44 4.39 11.14
CA TYR A 78 -2.37 5.30 11.51
C TYR A 78 -2.29 6.46 10.51
N GLY A 79 -2.52 6.17 9.24
CA GLY A 79 -2.48 7.17 8.19
C GLY A 79 -2.65 6.60 6.79
N TYR A 80 -2.34 7.42 5.80
CA TYR A 80 -2.40 7.06 4.38
C TYR A 80 -1.06 7.33 3.69
N LEU A 81 -0.76 6.48 2.71
CA LEU A 81 0.38 6.58 1.81
C LEU A 81 -0.14 6.96 0.43
N ILE A 82 0.25 8.15 -0.05
CA ILE A 82 -0.16 8.68 -1.35
C ILE A 82 1.04 8.58 -2.28
N LYS A 83 0.86 7.96 -3.44
CA LYS A 83 1.88 7.83 -4.48
C LYS A 83 1.38 8.47 -5.75
N TYR A 84 2.19 9.26 -6.42
CA TYR A 84 1.78 9.87 -7.68
C TYR A 84 2.93 9.99 -8.68
N ARG A 85 2.59 9.94 -9.97
CA ARG A 85 3.54 10.13 -11.07
C ARG A 85 2.83 10.59 -12.35
N PRO A 86 3.52 11.27 -13.26
CA PRO A 86 2.95 11.60 -14.57
C PRO A 86 2.77 10.34 -15.43
N VAL A 87 1.67 10.25 -16.17
CA VAL A 87 1.30 9.10 -17.03
C VAL A 87 2.01 9.14 -18.40
N ASN A 88 2.73 10.22 -18.71
CA ASN A 88 3.41 10.38 -19.99
C ASN A 88 4.42 9.24 -20.25
N ILE A 89 4.43 8.70 -21.47
CA ILE A 89 5.30 7.60 -21.91
C ILE A 89 6.78 7.93 -21.67
N LYS A 90 7.17 9.20 -21.80
CA LYS A 90 8.54 9.67 -21.49
C LYS A 90 8.96 9.42 -20.04
N TYR A 91 8.00 9.34 -19.13
CA TYR A 91 8.20 9.21 -17.69
C TYR A 91 7.78 7.85 -17.15
N ARG A 92 7.57 6.84 -18.00
CA ARG A 92 7.20 5.48 -17.57
C ARG A 92 8.18 4.89 -16.55
N ASN A 93 9.46 5.28 -16.64
CA ASN A 93 10.54 4.84 -15.75
C ASN A 93 10.71 5.72 -14.50
N GLN A 94 9.93 6.80 -14.34
CA GLN A 94 9.97 7.60 -13.12
C GLN A 94 9.36 6.82 -11.96
N THR A 95 10.05 6.89 -10.82
CA THR A 95 9.54 6.43 -9.54
C THR A 95 8.36 7.30 -9.11
N TYR A 96 7.44 6.71 -8.37
CA TYR A 96 6.37 7.49 -7.76
C TYR A 96 6.97 8.46 -6.73
N ALA A 97 6.50 9.70 -6.75
CA ALA A 97 6.61 10.55 -5.58
C ALA A 97 5.72 9.96 -4.48
N VAL A 98 6.21 9.95 -3.24
CA VAL A 98 5.56 9.29 -2.11
C VAL A 98 5.35 10.27 -0.97
N VAL A 99 4.13 10.36 -0.48
CA VAL A 99 3.74 11.21 0.65
C VAL A 99 3.07 10.35 1.72
N LYS A 100 3.48 10.53 2.98
CA LYS A 100 2.85 9.89 4.14
C LYS A 100 2.04 10.93 4.89
N THR A 101 0.79 10.61 5.21
CA THR A 101 -0.07 11.44 6.06
C THR A 101 -0.57 10.64 7.24
N SER A 102 -0.19 11.03 8.46
CA SER A 102 -0.68 10.44 9.72
C SER A 102 -1.84 11.21 10.34
N LYS A 103 -2.28 12.30 9.71
CA LYS A 103 -3.30 13.21 10.27
C LYS A 103 -4.74 12.75 10.01
N PHE A 104 -4.96 11.94 8.98
CA PHE A 104 -6.29 11.50 8.56
C PHE A 104 -6.52 10.04 8.95
N LYS A 105 -7.44 9.79 9.88
CA LYS A 105 -7.77 8.44 10.37
C LYS A 105 -9.03 7.86 9.74
N ASP A 106 -10.04 8.71 9.50
CA ASP A 106 -11.32 8.30 8.92
C ASP A 106 -11.37 8.68 7.43
N SER A 107 -11.73 9.91 7.09
CA SER A 107 -11.62 10.47 5.74
C SER A 107 -10.44 11.41 5.62
N GLY A 108 -9.83 11.47 4.43
CA GLY A 108 -8.69 12.33 4.17
C GLY A 108 -8.87 13.18 2.93
N GLU A 109 -8.42 14.43 3.01
CA GLU A 109 -8.20 15.28 1.85
C GLU A 109 -6.73 15.63 1.78
N PHE A 110 -6.16 15.63 0.57
CA PHE A 110 -4.77 16.01 0.38
C PHE A 110 -4.59 16.82 -0.89
N ILE A 111 -3.70 17.80 -0.82
CA ILE A 111 -3.34 18.66 -1.94
C ILE A 111 -1.96 18.24 -2.42
N LEU A 112 -1.91 17.64 -3.61
CA LEU A 112 -0.68 17.44 -4.35
C LEU A 112 -0.27 18.79 -4.93
N GLN A 113 0.95 19.25 -4.68
CA GLN A 113 1.47 20.55 -5.13
C GLN A 113 2.72 20.36 -6.00
N GLN A 114 3.18 21.44 -6.65
CA GLN A 114 4.37 21.46 -7.50
C GLN A 114 4.27 20.49 -8.69
N LEU A 115 3.05 20.32 -9.21
CA LEU A 115 2.79 19.52 -10.39
C LEU A 115 3.06 20.33 -11.66
N ARG A 116 3.24 19.63 -12.78
CA ARG A 116 3.40 20.25 -14.09
C ARG A 116 2.02 20.56 -14.66
N PRO A 117 1.82 21.72 -15.29
CA PRO A 117 0.58 22.04 -15.99
C PRO A 117 0.32 21.11 -17.16
N PHE A 118 -0.95 20.99 -17.53
CA PHE A 118 -1.42 20.17 -18.64
C PHE A 118 -0.85 18.75 -18.66
N THR A 119 -0.73 18.15 -17.48
CA THR A 119 -0.07 16.86 -17.32
C THR A 119 -1.01 15.91 -16.58
N LYS A 120 -1.24 14.74 -17.18
CA LYS A 120 -2.00 13.66 -16.57
C LYS A 120 -1.15 12.92 -15.54
N TYR A 121 -1.66 12.77 -14.33
CA TYR A 121 -1.07 12.06 -13.21
C TYR A 121 -1.87 10.82 -12.85
N GLU A 122 -1.15 9.75 -12.52
CA GLU A 122 -1.68 8.56 -11.85
C GLU A 122 -1.41 8.72 -10.36
N ILE A 123 -2.45 8.56 -9.55
CA ILE A 123 -2.43 8.76 -8.10
C ILE A 123 -2.95 7.48 -7.43
N LEU A 124 -2.19 6.97 -6.47
CA LEU A 124 -2.51 5.79 -5.69
C LEU A 124 -2.59 6.19 -4.22
N VAL A 125 -3.64 5.75 -3.52
CA VAL A 125 -3.81 5.97 -2.08
C VAL A 125 -3.95 4.63 -1.38
N GLN A 126 -3.16 4.42 -0.34
CA GLN A 126 -3.13 3.19 0.45
C GLN A 126 -3.27 3.51 1.93
N ALA A 127 -4.08 2.73 2.66
CA ALA A 127 -4.21 2.86 4.11
C ALA A 127 -3.07 2.14 4.85
N CYS A 128 -2.55 2.76 5.91
CA CYS A 128 -1.54 2.20 6.80
C CYS A 128 -2.09 2.00 8.22
N LEU A 129 -1.80 0.86 8.82
CA LEU A 129 -2.10 0.57 10.23
C LEU A 129 -0.93 0.84 11.18
N ASN A 130 0.27 1.04 10.64
CA ASN A 130 1.49 1.25 11.42
C ASN A 130 2.25 2.50 10.99
N GLU A 131 3.11 2.99 11.89
CA GLU A 131 3.91 4.20 11.64
C GLU A 131 4.88 4.04 10.47
N SER A 132 5.33 2.80 10.25
CA SER A 132 6.28 2.47 9.22
C SER A 132 5.77 2.92 7.85
N CYS A 133 4.46 2.77 7.57
CA CYS A 133 3.84 3.11 6.29
C CYS A 133 4.76 2.73 5.12
N THR A 134 5.41 1.56 5.23
CA THR A 134 6.29 1.07 4.18
C THR A 134 5.40 0.68 3.01
N SER A 135 5.93 0.79 1.79
CA SER A 135 5.25 0.35 0.56
C SER A 135 5.13 -1.18 0.55
N SER A 136 4.48 -1.73 1.56
CA SER A 136 4.08 -3.11 1.67
C SER A 136 2.85 -3.32 0.80
N ALA A 137 2.69 -4.51 0.25
CA ALA A 137 1.77 -4.86 -0.84
C ALA A 137 0.27 -4.86 -0.45
N GLY A 138 -0.17 -3.90 0.35
CA GLY A 138 -1.59 -3.68 0.66
C GLY A 138 -2.36 -3.11 -0.53
N PRO A 139 -3.69 -3.31 -0.57
CA PRO A 139 -4.53 -2.78 -1.64
C PRO A 139 -4.50 -1.25 -1.67
N TYR A 140 -4.55 -0.68 -2.87
CA TYR A 140 -4.57 0.77 -3.08
C TYR A 140 -5.78 1.14 -3.93
N ALA A 141 -6.32 2.33 -3.66
CA ALA A 141 -7.25 2.98 -4.57
C ALA A 141 -6.44 3.76 -5.61
N LYS A 142 -6.82 3.68 -6.89
CA LYS A 142 -6.18 4.38 -7.99
C LYS A 142 -7.14 5.39 -8.60
N ILE A 143 -6.65 6.58 -8.92
CA ILE A 143 -7.34 7.56 -9.76
C ILE A 143 -6.34 8.22 -10.72
N GLU A 144 -6.87 8.75 -11.82
CA GLU A 144 -6.09 9.56 -12.76
C GLU A 144 -6.70 10.96 -12.83
N ALA A 145 -5.84 11.97 -12.85
CA ALA A 145 -6.26 13.37 -12.83
C ALA A 145 -5.30 14.19 -13.70
N THR A 146 -5.81 15.23 -14.36
CA THR A 146 -5.00 16.08 -15.24
C THR A 146 -4.97 17.48 -14.65
N THR A 147 -3.79 18.08 -14.55
CA THR A 147 -3.63 19.48 -14.18
C THR A 147 -4.08 20.39 -15.31
N ASP A 148 -4.55 21.57 -14.96
CA ASP A 148 -5.03 22.55 -15.93
C ASP A 148 -3.87 23.20 -16.70
N GLU A 149 -4.19 23.86 -17.82
CA GLU A 149 -3.18 24.47 -18.71
C GLU A 149 -2.57 25.77 -18.15
N THR A 150 -3.14 26.31 -17.07
CA THR A 150 -3.01 27.72 -16.65
C THR A 150 -3.91 28.62 -17.49
N GLY A 151 -4.96 29.16 -16.85
CA GLY A 151 -5.77 30.25 -17.38
C GLY A 151 -6.88 29.84 -18.33
N MET A 152 -8.02 29.39 -17.78
CA MET A 152 -9.30 29.73 -18.38
C MET A 152 -10.33 30.13 -17.32
N ARG A 153 -10.30 31.45 -17.07
CA ARG A 153 -11.35 32.38 -16.61
C ARG A 153 -12.01 32.17 -15.25
#